data_AF-A0A7C7EK52-F1
#
_entry.id   AF-A0A7C7EK52-F1
#
_cell.length_a   1.000
_cell.length_b   1.000
_cell.length_c   1.000
_cell.angle_alpha   90.00
_cell.angle_beta   90.00
_cell.angle_gamma   90.00
#
_symmetry.space_group_name_H-M   'P 1'
#
loop_
_entity.id
_entity.type
_entity.pdbx_description
1 polymer ?
#
loop_
_entity_poly.entity_id
_entity_poly.type
_entity_poly.pdbx_seq_one_letter_code
_entity_poly.pdbx_strand_id
1 'polypeptide(L)'
;MKNLFPYEAFLLKVKTEDNHKVIIGGFCPEGKKEETIDSYSNLSKFKLGQTKDEYLIDCFLADAIKQVSPEWTIIVGASISVAGVKSRTGGIIGNPFDKTESAQEDIEEIKKGMYLLSFPGGPGAAFTGIYADALILKEKITEYKLGNYSLKDVLGDLERISNLYILVEDGSGYGSRGGIYISDHSGMKFETFDSKI
;
A
#
# COMPACT_ATOMS: atom_id res chain seq x y z
N MET A 1 -21.07 -4.72 -18.11
CA MET A 1 -20.71 -5.64 -17.00
C MET A 1 -21.09 -4.94 -15.71
N LYS A 2 -21.84 -5.58 -14.79
CA LYS A 2 -22.09 -5.01 -13.46
C LYS A 2 -20.73 -4.92 -12.74
N ASN A 3 -20.41 -3.78 -12.15
CA ASN A 3 -19.22 -3.65 -11.33
C ASN A 3 -19.38 -4.60 -10.13
N LEU A 4 -18.61 -5.69 -10.09
CA LEU A 4 -18.70 -6.69 -9.01
C LEU A 4 -18.24 -6.12 -7.67
N PHE A 5 -17.51 -5.01 -7.71
CA PHE A 5 -16.93 -4.33 -6.57
C PHE A 5 -17.27 -2.83 -6.69
N PRO A 6 -18.18 -2.29 -5.85
CA PRO A 6 -18.53 -0.87 -5.86
C PRO A 6 -17.44 -0.04 -5.16
N TYR A 7 -16.21 -0.17 -5.63
CA TYR A 7 -15.03 0.46 -5.08
C TYR A 7 -14.28 1.24 -6.16
N GLU A 8 -13.67 2.32 -5.74
CA GLU A 8 -12.74 3.12 -6.52
C GLU A 8 -11.43 3.28 -5.75
N ALA A 9 -10.32 3.47 -6.47
CA ALA A 9 -9.02 3.60 -5.87
C ALA A 9 -8.68 5.09 -5.64
N PHE A 10 -8.07 5.40 -4.50
CA PHE A 10 -7.56 6.73 -4.20
C PHE A 10 -6.05 6.70 -4.02
N LEU A 11 -5.40 7.83 -4.29
CA LEU A 11 -3.97 8.00 -4.16
C LEU A 11 -3.68 9.46 -3.82
N LEU A 12 -2.85 9.68 -2.80
CA LEU A 12 -2.41 11.01 -2.39
C LEU A 12 -1.01 10.98 -1.82
N LYS A 13 -0.32 12.10 -1.91
CA LYS A 13 0.98 12.35 -1.28
C LYS A 13 0.82 13.46 -0.25
N VAL A 14 1.26 13.20 0.98
CA VAL A 14 1.15 14.10 2.12
C VAL A 14 2.53 14.32 2.73
N LYS A 15 2.72 15.47 3.36
CA LYS A 15 3.89 15.77 4.18
C LYS A 15 3.42 15.99 5.61
N THR A 16 3.97 15.25 6.57
CA THR A 16 3.64 15.37 7.99
C THR A 16 4.20 16.65 8.61
N GLU A 17 3.79 16.97 9.84
CA GLU A 17 4.24 18.18 10.56
C GLU A 17 5.76 18.15 10.81
N ASP A 18 6.32 16.97 11.05
CA ASP A 18 7.75 16.72 11.19
C ASP A 18 8.47 16.39 9.85
N ASN A 19 7.85 16.77 8.73
CA ASN A 19 8.41 16.78 7.38
C ASN A 19 8.66 15.41 6.73
N HIS A 20 8.10 14.32 7.26
CA HIS A 20 8.10 13.04 6.56
C HIS A 20 7.19 13.10 5.33
N LYS A 21 7.69 12.59 4.20
CA LYS A 21 6.87 12.37 3.01
C LYS A 21 6.15 11.05 3.19
N VAL A 22 4.85 11.04 2.97
CA VAL A 22 4.00 9.85 3.02
C VAL A 22 3.22 9.77 1.72
N ILE A 23 3.19 8.60 1.09
CA ILE A 23 2.29 8.29 -0.02
C ILE A 23 1.25 7.34 0.54
N ILE A 24 -0.03 7.60 0.25
CA ILE A 24 -1.16 6.83 0.76
C ILE A 24 -2.03 6.47 -0.43
N GLY A 25 -2.50 5.24 -0.48
CA GLY A 25 -3.51 4.83 -1.44
C GLY A 25 -4.35 3.69 -0.90
N GLY A 26 -5.42 3.34 -1.58
CA GLY A 26 -6.30 2.28 -1.12
C GLY A 26 -7.60 2.25 -1.88
N PHE A 27 -8.58 1.54 -1.31
CA PHE A 27 -9.92 1.42 -1.88
C PHE A 27 -10.94 2.12 -0.99
N CYS A 28 -11.83 2.86 -1.63
CA CYS A 28 -12.99 3.48 -1.01
C CYS A 28 -14.25 3.12 -1.80
N PRO A 29 -15.44 3.16 -1.18
CA PRO A 29 -16.69 2.97 -1.91
C PRO A 29 -16.83 3.98 -3.05
N GLU A 30 -17.51 3.61 -4.14
CA GLU A 30 -17.81 4.53 -5.23
C GLU A 30 -18.46 5.83 -4.73
N GLY A 31 -17.95 6.97 -5.18
CA GLY A 31 -18.43 8.31 -4.80
C GLY A 31 -17.86 8.82 -3.48
N LYS A 32 -16.90 8.11 -2.87
CA LYS A 32 -16.25 8.51 -1.61
C LYS A 32 -14.80 8.99 -1.78
N LYS A 33 -14.24 8.92 -2.99
CA LYS A 33 -12.83 9.30 -3.26
C LYS A 33 -12.43 10.69 -2.73
N GLU A 34 -13.23 11.72 -2.96
CA GLU A 34 -12.92 13.08 -2.46
C GLU A 34 -12.91 13.15 -0.93
N GLU A 35 -13.96 12.63 -0.29
CA GLU A 35 -14.05 12.54 1.18
C GLU A 35 -12.88 11.73 1.78
N THR A 36 -12.49 10.64 1.12
CA THR A 36 -11.35 9.82 1.53
C THR A 36 -10.02 10.58 1.41
N ILE A 37 -9.79 11.30 0.30
CA ILE A 37 -8.60 12.14 0.14
C ILE A 37 -8.55 13.24 1.21
N ASP A 38 -9.68 13.91 1.47
CA ASP A 38 -9.77 14.94 2.50
C ASP A 38 -9.47 14.37 3.89
N SER A 39 -10.00 13.18 4.19
CA SER A 39 -9.73 12.50 5.47
C SER A 39 -8.24 12.21 5.64
N TYR A 40 -7.61 11.54 4.67
CA TYR A 40 -6.19 11.20 4.72
C TYR A 40 -5.25 12.42 4.63
N SER A 41 -5.71 13.55 4.06
CA SER A 41 -4.95 14.80 4.06
C SER A 41 -4.67 15.33 5.48
N ASN A 42 -5.50 14.95 6.46
CA ASN A 42 -5.29 15.31 7.87
C ASN A 42 -4.01 14.71 8.46
N LEU A 43 -3.41 13.69 7.82
CA LEU A 43 -2.11 13.16 8.22
C LEU A 43 -1.01 14.24 8.21
N SER A 44 -1.20 15.34 7.44
CA SER A 44 -0.31 16.51 7.46
C SER A 44 -0.14 17.16 8.84
N LYS A 45 -1.11 16.94 9.75
CA LYS A 45 -1.14 17.50 11.10
C LYS A 45 -0.47 16.59 12.15
N PHE A 46 0.03 15.44 11.74
CA PHE A 46 0.61 14.45 12.64
C PHE A 46 2.13 14.61 12.73
N LYS A 47 2.69 14.24 13.89
CA LYS A 47 4.12 13.96 14.06
C LYS A 47 4.28 12.45 14.18
N LEU A 48 5.07 11.86 13.30
CA LEU A 48 5.37 10.43 13.33
C LEU A 48 6.67 10.12 14.09
N GLY A 49 7.38 11.16 14.54
CA GLY A 49 8.59 11.05 15.32
C GLY A 49 9.83 10.92 14.46
N GLN A 50 10.98 10.65 15.09
CA GLN A 50 12.29 10.54 14.42
C GLN A 50 12.96 9.20 14.72
N THR A 51 12.17 8.19 15.08
CA THR A 51 12.69 6.85 15.31
C THR A 51 13.32 6.30 14.04
N LYS A 52 14.36 5.48 14.21
CA LYS A 52 15.01 4.73 13.13
C LYS A 52 14.81 3.22 13.30
N ASP A 53 14.04 2.84 14.30
CA ASP A 53 13.61 1.47 14.52
C ASP A 53 12.56 1.11 13.47
N GLU A 54 12.85 0.07 12.69
CA GLU A 54 12.08 -0.32 11.51
C GLU A 54 10.65 -0.70 11.88
N TYR A 55 10.48 -1.49 12.93
CA TYR A 55 9.16 -1.88 13.42
C TYR A 55 8.36 -0.68 13.93
N LEU A 56 8.99 0.22 14.70
CA LEU A 56 8.29 1.41 15.21
C LEU A 56 7.88 2.38 14.11
N ILE A 57 8.63 2.48 13.00
CA ILE A 57 8.23 3.29 11.84
C ILE A 57 6.92 2.78 11.27
N ASP A 58 6.82 1.47 11.03
CA ASP A 58 5.60 0.86 10.48
C ASP A 58 4.43 0.97 11.47
N CYS A 59 4.66 0.76 12.77
CA CYS A 59 3.63 0.94 13.80
C CYS A 59 3.12 2.38 13.89
N PHE A 60 4.00 3.38 13.93
CA PHE A 60 3.58 4.78 14.01
C PHE A 60 2.85 5.22 12.75
N LEU A 61 3.28 4.72 11.58
CA LEU A 61 2.55 4.95 10.33
C LEU A 61 1.15 4.33 10.39
N ALA A 62 1.03 3.07 10.82
CA ALA A 62 -0.26 2.38 10.93
C ALA A 62 -1.22 3.07 11.91
N ASP A 63 -0.73 3.47 13.08
CA ASP A 63 -1.51 4.18 14.10
C ASP A 63 -2.00 5.55 13.60
N ALA A 64 -1.16 6.27 12.87
CA ALA A 64 -1.55 7.56 12.30
C ALA A 64 -2.56 7.39 11.16
N ILE A 65 -2.36 6.40 10.29
CA ILE A 65 -3.30 6.04 9.21
C ILE A 65 -4.66 5.64 9.79
N LYS A 66 -4.68 4.84 10.86
CA LYS A 66 -5.92 4.46 11.56
C LYS A 66 -6.72 5.68 12.05
N GLN A 67 -6.06 6.68 12.63
CA GLN A 67 -6.72 7.87 13.16
C GLN A 67 -7.37 8.75 12.10
N VAL A 68 -6.88 8.71 10.86
CA VAL A 68 -7.43 9.47 9.73
C VAL A 68 -8.25 8.61 8.77
N SER A 69 -8.39 7.31 9.03
CA SER A 69 -9.12 6.40 8.17
C SER A 69 -10.63 6.51 8.42
N PRO A 70 -11.44 6.73 7.38
CA PRO A 70 -12.88 6.59 7.50
C PRO A 70 -13.30 5.16 7.88
N GLU A 71 -14.39 5.00 8.64
CA GLU A 71 -14.83 3.70 9.19
C GLU A 71 -15.15 2.63 8.12
N TRP A 72 -15.41 3.05 6.90
CA TRP A 72 -15.71 2.18 5.76
C TRP A 72 -14.47 1.81 4.93
N THR A 73 -13.28 2.27 5.30
CA THR A 73 -12.04 1.85 4.64
C THR A 73 -11.80 0.38 4.87
N ILE A 74 -11.69 -0.38 3.78
CA ILE A 74 -11.39 -1.81 3.82
C ILE A 74 -9.91 -2.10 3.62
N ILE A 75 -9.23 -1.30 2.79
CA ILE A 75 -7.82 -1.46 2.46
C ILE A 75 -7.20 -0.09 2.27
N VAL A 76 -6.10 0.12 2.98
CA VAL A 76 -5.19 1.25 2.79
C VAL A 76 -3.76 0.72 2.76
N GLY A 77 -2.97 1.28 1.87
CA GLY A 77 -1.54 1.16 1.83
C GLY A 77 -0.92 2.53 2.12
N ALA A 78 0.19 2.54 2.84
CA ALA A 78 0.98 3.74 3.04
C ALA A 78 2.48 3.44 2.95
N SER A 79 3.23 4.37 2.39
CA SER A 79 4.68 4.33 2.31
C SER A 79 5.22 5.63 2.91
N ILE A 80 6.24 5.56 3.77
CA ILE A 80 6.86 6.72 4.44
C ILE A 80 8.37 6.78 4.18
N SER A 81 8.85 7.99 3.93
CA SER A 81 10.28 8.28 3.80
C SER A 81 10.86 8.82 5.12
N VAL A 82 11.72 8.03 5.76
CA VAL A 82 12.47 8.35 6.97
C VAL A 82 13.96 8.24 6.67
N ALA A 83 14.69 9.34 6.87
CA ALA A 83 16.11 9.41 6.54
C ALA A 83 16.97 8.64 7.55
N GLY A 84 17.97 7.92 7.04
CA GLY A 84 18.99 7.25 7.87
C GLY A 84 18.56 5.91 8.48
N VAL A 85 17.48 5.32 7.98
CA VAL A 85 17.10 3.93 8.25
C VAL A 85 17.96 2.98 7.41
N LYS A 86 18.35 1.82 7.97
CA LYS A 86 19.25 0.88 7.31
C LYS A 86 18.52 -0.15 6.46
N SER A 87 17.62 -0.92 7.05
CA SER A 87 16.86 -1.96 6.32
C SER A 87 15.61 -1.40 5.69
N ARG A 88 15.05 -2.13 4.72
CA ARG A 88 13.82 -1.74 4.03
C ARG A 88 12.63 -1.82 4.99
N THR A 89 11.88 -0.72 5.09
CA THR A 89 10.71 -0.54 5.96
C THR A 89 9.96 0.72 5.54
N GLY A 90 8.94 1.11 6.29
CA GLY A 90 8.13 2.28 6.04
C GLY A 90 7.11 2.00 4.97
N GLY A 91 6.56 0.79 4.95
CA GLY A 91 5.54 0.32 4.03
C GLY A 91 4.53 -0.51 4.79
N ILE A 92 3.26 -0.10 4.76
CA ILE A 92 2.15 -0.84 5.37
C ILE A 92 1.04 -1.06 4.35
N ILE A 93 0.29 -2.14 4.49
CA ILE A 93 -0.91 -2.42 3.73
C ILE A 93 -1.86 -3.29 4.56
N GLY A 94 -3.15 -2.99 4.51
CA GLY A 94 -4.18 -3.80 5.16
C GLY A 94 -5.41 -2.99 5.52
N ASN A 95 -6.28 -3.57 6.35
CA ASN A 95 -7.39 -2.86 6.95
C ASN A 95 -6.85 -1.98 8.11
N PRO A 96 -7.10 -0.66 8.12
CA PRO A 96 -6.56 0.23 9.15
C PRO A 96 -7.11 -0.04 10.56
N PHE A 97 -8.21 -0.79 10.69
CA PHE A 97 -8.85 -1.04 11.99
C PHE A 97 -8.40 -2.36 12.63
N ASP A 98 -7.76 -3.24 11.87
CA ASP A 98 -7.20 -4.49 12.37
C ASP A 98 -5.92 -4.25 13.19
N LYS A 99 -5.42 -5.31 13.83
CA LYS A 99 -4.18 -5.22 14.62
C LYS A 99 -2.99 -5.10 13.69
N THR A 100 -2.08 -4.18 14.02
CA THR A 100 -0.79 -4.07 13.35
C THR A 100 0.09 -5.26 13.71
N GLU A 101 0.44 -6.06 12.71
CA GLU A 101 1.29 -7.25 12.85
C GLU A 101 2.32 -7.30 11.72
N SER A 102 3.49 -7.85 11.99
CA SER A 102 4.51 -8.04 10.95
C SER A 102 4.05 -9.07 9.93
N ALA A 103 4.28 -8.78 8.65
CA ALA A 103 3.94 -9.67 7.54
C ALA A 103 4.52 -11.08 7.70
N GLN A 104 3.71 -12.10 7.43
CA GLN A 104 4.09 -13.53 7.50
C GLN A 104 4.19 -14.19 6.11
N GLU A 105 4.19 -13.40 5.03
CA GLU A 105 4.17 -13.90 3.64
C GLU A 105 2.92 -14.72 3.29
N ASP A 106 1.80 -14.46 3.97
CA ASP A 106 0.55 -15.18 3.79
C ASP A 106 -0.38 -14.53 2.76
N ILE A 107 -1.31 -15.35 2.27
CA ILE A 107 -2.43 -14.91 1.43
C ILE A 107 -3.65 -14.77 2.33
N GLU A 108 -4.21 -13.57 2.41
CA GLU A 108 -5.43 -13.30 3.16
C GLU A 108 -6.58 -12.93 2.22
N GLU A 109 -7.76 -13.54 2.41
CA GLU A 109 -9.00 -13.13 1.74
C GLU A 109 -9.77 -12.15 2.64
N ILE A 110 -9.39 -10.88 2.56
CA ILE A 110 -9.97 -9.75 3.31
C ILE A 110 -11.46 -9.53 3.03
N LYS A 111 -11.90 -9.86 1.82
CA LYS A 111 -13.30 -9.88 1.40
C LYS A 111 -13.43 -10.87 0.26
N LYS A 112 -14.59 -11.51 0.11
CA LYS A 112 -14.82 -12.48 -0.96
C LYS A 112 -14.35 -11.95 -2.32
N GLY A 113 -13.38 -12.62 -2.93
CA GLY A 113 -12.78 -12.26 -4.22
C GLY A 113 -11.83 -11.06 -4.17
N MET A 114 -11.34 -10.69 -2.99
CA MET A 114 -10.31 -9.68 -2.77
C MET A 114 -9.24 -10.24 -1.84
N TYR A 115 -8.00 -10.23 -2.33
CA TYR A 115 -6.87 -10.86 -1.66
C TYR A 115 -5.82 -9.82 -1.26
N LEU A 116 -5.16 -10.05 -0.13
CA LEU A 116 -4.05 -9.29 0.39
C LEU A 116 -2.82 -10.21 0.48
N LEU A 117 -1.69 -9.70 0.01
CA LEU A 117 -0.37 -10.30 0.11
C LEU A 117 0.54 -9.31 0.84
N SER A 118 1.15 -9.73 1.95
CA SER A 118 2.09 -8.91 2.71
C SER A 118 3.42 -9.65 2.86
N PHE A 119 4.53 -8.97 2.57
CA PHE A 119 5.88 -9.54 2.66
C PHE A 119 6.79 -8.63 3.48
N PRO A 120 7.64 -9.18 4.38
CA PRO A 120 8.65 -8.39 5.08
C PRO A 120 9.60 -7.67 4.11
N GLY A 121 9.74 -6.34 4.22
CA GLY A 121 10.57 -5.56 3.30
C GLY A 121 9.94 -5.30 1.92
N GLY A 122 8.64 -5.59 1.77
CA GLY A 122 7.83 -5.33 0.59
C GLY A 122 8.16 -6.18 -0.67
N PRO A 123 7.41 -5.94 -1.76
CA PRO A 123 6.18 -5.15 -1.81
C PRO A 123 5.01 -5.88 -1.13
N GLY A 124 4.02 -5.12 -0.68
CA GLY A 124 2.69 -5.64 -0.33
C GLY A 124 1.70 -5.34 -1.45
N ALA A 125 0.67 -6.17 -1.63
CA ALA A 125 -0.33 -5.98 -2.67
C ALA A 125 -1.73 -6.41 -2.21
N ALA A 126 -2.76 -5.69 -2.63
CA ALA A 126 -4.14 -6.13 -2.51
C ALA A 126 -4.89 -5.94 -3.82
N PHE A 127 -5.73 -6.89 -4.20
CA PHE A 127 -6.39 -6.89 -5.51
C PHE A 127 -7.64 -7.76 -5.53
N THR A 128 -8.53 -7.51 -6.50
CA THR A 128 -9.67 -8.39 -6.78
C THR A 128 -9.31 -9.51 -7.74
N GLY A 129 -9.78 -10.73 -7.50
CA GLY A 129 -9.48 -11.87 -8.36
C GLY A 129 -9.99 -13.19 -7.80
N ILE A 130 -9.29 -14.28 -8.11
CA ILE A 130 -9.50 -15.59 -7.51
C ILE A 130 -8.25 -16.05 -6.74
N TYR A 131 -8.41 -16.99 -5.81
CA TYR A 131 -7.29 -17.50 -5.01
C TYR A 131 -6.11 -18.04 -5.84
N ALA A 132 -6.39 -18.60 -7.02
CA ALA A 132 -5.34 -19.05 -7.94
C ALA A 132 -4.45 -17.88 -8.44
N ASP A 133 -5.04 -16.70 -8.66
CA ASP A 133 -4.28 -15.50 -9.05
C ASP A 133 -3.37 -15.04 -7.90
N ALA A 134 -3.85 -15.17 -6.65
CA ALA A 134 -3.05 -14.85 -5.46
C ALA A 134 -1.84 -15.76 -5.29
N LEU A 135 -1.96 -17.05 -5.63
CA LEU A 135 -0.82 -17.97 -5.64
C LEU A 135 0.23 -17.56 -6.69
N ILE A 136 -0.22 -17.24 -7.90
CA ILE A 136 0.66 -16.80 -9.00
C ILE A 136 1.37 -15.51 -8.61
N LEU A 137 0.64 -14.53 -8.09
CA LEU A 137 1.22 -13.24 -7.72
C LEU A 137 2.15 -13.37 -6.51
N LYS A 138 1.83 -14.23 -5.54
CA LYS A 138 2.73 -14.56 -4.42
C LYS A 138 4.06 -15.08 -4.92
N GLU A 139 4.05 -16.09 -5.80
CA GLU A 139 5.27 -16.63 -6.43
C GLU A 139 6.04 -15.55 -7.19
N LYS A 140 5.33 -14.72 -7.97
CA LYS A 140 5.95 -13.61 -8.71
C LYS A 140 6.66 -12.62 -7.78
N ILE A 141 6.04 -12.25 -6.66
CA ILE A 141 6.64 -11.33 -5.67
C ILE A 141 7.83 -12.00 -4.98
N THR A 142 7.75 -13.28 -4.61
CA THR A 142 8.89 -14.03 -4.07
C THR A 142 10.09 -13.99 -5.02
N GLU A 143 9.88 -14.27 -6.31
CA GLU A 143 10.93 -14.23 -7.32
C GLU A 143 11.47 -12.82 -7.59
N TYR A 144 10.62 -11.78 -7.51
CA TYR A 144 11.05 -10.39 -7.53
C TYR A 144 12.01 -10.08 -6.36
N LYS A 145 11.71 -10.56 -5.15
CA LYS A 145 12.57 -10.34 -3.97
C LYS A 145 13.93 -11.03 -4.12
N LEU A 146 13.99 -12.14 -4.86
CA LEU A 146 15.23 -12.83 -5.22
C LEU A 146 16.01 -12.15 -6.35
N GLY A 147 15.44 -11.12 -6.98
CA GLY A 147 16.06 -10.38 -8.08
C GLY A 147 15.84 -11.00 -9.47
N ASN A 148 14.96 -12.00 -9.58
CA ASN A 148 14.66 -12.68 -10.85
C ASN A 148 13.65 -11.92 -11.72
N TYR A 149 12.89 -11.00 -11.12
CA TYR A 149 11.93 -10.13 -11.82
C TYR A 149 12.07 -8.68 -11.38
N SER A 150 11.59 -7.78 -12.23
CA SER A 150 11.45 -6.36 -11.93
C SER A 150 10.06 -6.05 -11.34
N LEU A 151 9.92 -4.88 -10.73
CA LEU A 151 8.62 -4.39 -10.27
C LEU A 151 7.61 -4.28 -11.43
N LYS A 152 8.09 -3.94 -12.63
CA LYS A 152 7.25 -3.86 -13.84
C LYS A 152 6.64 -5.21 -14.19
N ASP A 153 7.35 -6.31 -13.96
CA ASP A 153 6.82 -7.66 -14.21
C ASP A 153 5.70 -7.99 -13.20
N VAL A 154 5.88 -7.63 -11.92
CA VAL A 154 4.84 -7.78 -10.88
C VAL A 154 3.59 -6.96 -11.24
N LEU A 155 3.77 -5.70 -11.64
CA LEU A 155 2.68 -4.82 -12.07
C LEU A 155 1.97 -5.36 -13.33
N GLY A 156 2.72 -5.88 -14.30
CA GLY A 156 2.15 -6.45 -15.52
C GLY A 156 1.38 -7.76 -15.31
N ASP A 157 1.65 -8.49 -14.23
CA ASP A 157 0.80 -9.60 -13.78
C ASP A 157 -0.46 -9.06 -13.06
N LEU A 158 -0.31 -8.07 -12.18
CA LEU A 158 -1.42 -7.41 -11.49
C LEU A 158 -2.46 -6.82 -12.46
N GLU A 159 -2.03 -6.07 -13.48
CA GLU A 159 -2.90 -5.50 -14.51
C GLU A 159 -3.63 -6.56 -15.34
N ARG A 160 -3.07 -7.77 -15.43
CA ARG A 160 -3.67 -8.88 -16.19
C ARG A 160 -4.71 -9.63 -15.39
N ILE A 161 -4.52 -9.75 -14.07
CA ILE A 161 -5.42 -10.48 -13.17
C ILE A 161 -6.54 -9.59 -12.61
N SER A 162 -6.30 -8.28 -12.46
CA SER A 162 -7.23 -7.39 -11.75
C SER A 162 -7.33 -6.00 -12.37
N ASN A 163 -8.56 -5.48 -12.42
CA ASN A 163 -8.83 -4.07 -12.71
C ASN A 163 -8.85 -3.19 -11.44
N LEU A 164 -8.85 -3.80 -10.24
CA LEU A 164 -8.82 -3.11 -8.96
C LEU A 164 -7.67 -3.65 -8.13
N TYR A 165 -6.60 -2.89 -7.98
CA TYR A 165 -5.45 -3.30 -7.18
C TYR A 165 -4.75 -2.12 -6.51
N ILE A 166 -3.96 -2.44 -5.49
CA ILE A 166 -2.95 -1.61 -4.87
C ILE A 166 -1.68 -2.44 -4.70
N LEU A 167 -0.52 -1.83 -4.96
CA LEU A 167 0.80 -2.34 -4.62
C LEU A 167 1.56 -1.26 -3.86
N VAL A 168 2.20 -1.64 -2.76
CA VAL A 168 2.93 -0.75 -1.84
C VAL A 168 4.38 -1.21 -1.76
N GLU A 169 5.31 -0.28 -1.99
CA GLU A 169 6.74 -0.45 -1.74
C GLU A 169 7.17 0.32 -0.49
N ASP A 170 8.11 -0.26 0.26
CA ASP A 170 8.76 0.37 1.40
C ASP A 170 9.44 1.69 1.00
N GLY A 171 9.24 2.70 1.86
CA GLY A 171 9.69 4.08 1.62
C GLY A 171 11.02 4.46 2.26
N SER A 172 11.53 3.62 3.14
CA SER A 172 12.71 3.88 3.96
C SER A 172 13.69 2.71 3.88
N GLY A 173 14.98 2.99 4.10
CA GLY A 173 16.03 1.97 4.03
C GLY A 173 16.84 1.94 2.73
N TYR A 174 17.92 1.17 2.74
CA TYR A 174 18.80 1.06 1.58
C TYR A 174 18.10 0.42 0.37
N GLY A 175 18.14 1.11 -0.76
CA GLY A 175 17.55 0.65 -2.03
C GLY A 175 16.02 0.72 -2.07
N SER A 176 15.37 1.28 -1.05
CA SER A 176 13.94 1.56 -1.05
C SER A 176 13.63 2.78 -1.92
N ARG A 177 12.63 2.66 -2.80
CA ARG A 177 12.18 3.76 -3.66
C ARG A 177 10.96 4.48 -3.08
N GLY A 178 10.16 3.75 -2.29
CA GLY A 178 8.84 4.14 -1.80
C GLY A 178 7.88 4.44 -2.93
N GLY A 179 6.75 3.75 -2.90
CA GLY A 179 5.75 3.96 -3.93
C GLY A 179 4.44 3.27 -3.62
N ILE A 180 3.39 3.83 -4.19
CA ILE A 180 2.08 3.19 -4.23
C ILE A 180 1.59 3.23 -5.67
N TYR A 181 1.18 2.07 -6.15
CA TYR A 181 0.58 1.87 -7.46
C TYR A 181 -0.84 1.40 -7.22
N ILE A 182 -1.81 2.07 -7.84
CA ILE A 182 -3.22 1.70 -7.75
C ILE A 182 -3.80 1.55 -9.15
N SER A 183 -4.85 0.76 -9.26
CA SER A 183 -5.71 0.75 -10.45
C SER A 183 -7.15 0.58 -10.03
N ASP A 184 -8.03 1.22 -10.77
CA ASP A 184 -9.48 1.03 -10.76
C ASP A 184 -10.00 1.14 -12.21
N HIS A 185 -11.32 1.27 -12.39
CA HIS A 185 -11.93 1.45 -13.72
C HIS A 185 -11.44 2.69 -14.49
N SER A 186 -10.75 3.64 -13.84
CA SER A 186 -10.14 4.82 -14.48
C SER A 186 -8.71 4.57 -14.97
N GLY A 187 -8.16 3.37 -14.73
CA GLY A 187 -6.81 2.97 -15.13
C GLY A 187 -5.77 3.13 -14.02
N MET A 188 -4.55 2.68 -14.30
CA MET A 188 -3.45 2.70 -13.34
C MET A 188 -2.99 4.13 -13.04
N LYS A 189 -2.74 4.41 -11.75
CA LYS A 189 -2.08 5.62 -11.25
C LYS A 189 -0.98 5.21 -10.26
N PHE A 190 0.05 6.01 -10.12
CA PHE A 190 1.11 5.73 -9.17
C PHE A 190 1.76 7.02 -8.65
N GLU A 191 2.34 6.90 -7.46
CA GLU A 191 3.14 7.94 -6.82
C GLU A 191 4.37 7.27 -6.21
N THR A 192 5.54 7.90 -6.37
CA THR A 192 6.83 7.42 -5.81
C THR A 192 7.55 8.56 -5.10
N PHE A 193 8.48 8.26 -4.18
CA PHE A 193 9.34 9.31 -3.60
C PHE A 193 10.41 9.78 -4.57
N ASP A 194 10.90 8.88 -5.43
CA ASP A 194 11.82 9.19 -6.52
C ASP A 194 11.07 9.59 -7.79
N SER A 195 11.36 10.79 -8.30
CA SER A 195 10.77 11.35 -9.52
C SER A 195 11.42 10.83 -10.81
N LYS A 196 12.05 9.64 -10.80
CA LYS A 196 12.69 9.03 -11.97
C LYS A 196 12.30 7.56 -12.06
N ILE A 197 11.23 7.28 -12.80
CA ILE A 197 11.00 5.99 -13.47
C ILE A 197 11.49 6.13 -14.90
#